data_AF-G0PMT9-F1
#
_entry.id   AF-G0PMT9-F1
#
_cell.length_a   1.000
_cell.length_b   1.000
_cell.length_c   1.000
_cell.angle_alpha   90.00
_cell.angle_beta   90.00
_cell.angle_gamma   90.00
#
_symmetry.space_group_name_H-M   'P 1'
#
loop_
_entity.id
_entity.type
_entity.pdbx_description
1 polymer ?
#
loop_
_entity_poly.entity_id
_entity_poly.type
_entity_poly.pdbx_seq_one_letter_code
_entity_poly.pdbx_strand_id
1 'polypeptide(L)'
;MIATLLSLFAMAVYAYFGSRGGIIISIGTISTVATCSQLFIAKYLMVNELYPTAVRNLAVSAVSTMSRFGNMFSAQAFYLSDIAEWIPYALLFSCQLYDFIILSVFLPETKGVHLENHLPPKHKRIFGKRT
;
A
#
# COMPACT_ATOMS: atom_id res chain seq x y z
N MET A 1 7.66 1.22 5.45
CA MET A 1 6.44 0.55 5.94
C MET A 1 6.38 0.46 7.46
N ILE A 2 7.49 0.09 8.12
CA ILE A 2 7.52 0.04 9.59
C ILE A 2 7.31 1.42 10.23
N ALA A 3 7.95 2.47 9.70
CA ALA A 3 7.79 3.84 10.20
C ALA A 3 6.34 4.36 10.09
N THR A 4 5.64 4.05 9.00
CA THR A 4 4.21 4.43 8.83
C THR A 4 3.29 3.64 9.75
N LEU A 5 3.57 2.35 9.97
CA LEU A 5 2.83 1.53 10.94
C LEU A 5 2.99 2.08 12.36
N LEU A 6 4.21 2.41 12.75
CA LEU A 6 4.49 2.98 14.07
C LEU A 6 3.85 4.36 14.24
N SER A 7 3.85 5.19 13.19
CA SER A 7 3.20 6.50 13.21
C SER A 7 1.68 6.38 13.35
N LEU A 8 1.03 5.48 12.58
CA LEU A 8 -0.41 5.22 12.69
C LEU A 8 -0.79 4.61 14.04
N PHE A 9 0.03 3.71 14.57
CA PHE A 9 -0.18 3.14 15.91
C PHE A 9 -0.09 4.21 16.98
N ALA A 10 0.93 5.07 16.93
CA ALA A 10 1.08 6.20 17.85
C ALA A 10 -0.12 7.16 17.78
N MET A 11 -0.64 7.44 16.57
CA MET A 11 -1.84 8.27 16.40
C MET A 11 -3.10 7.61 16.98
N ALA A 12 -3.29 6.30 16.75
CA ALA A 12 -4.43 5.56 17.30
C ALA A 12 -4.41 5.54 18.84
N VAL A 13 -3.23 5.33 19.43
CA VAL A 13 -3.03 5.39 20.89
C VAL A 13 -3.28 6.80 21.41
N TYR A 14 -2.75 7.83 20.75
CA TYR A 14 -2.94 9.22 21.15
C TYR A 14 -4.41 9.64 21.10
N ALA A 15 -5.13 9.23 20.06
CA ALA A 15 -6.58 9.44 19.94
C ALA A 15 -7.39 8.67 21.00
N TYR A 16 -6.93 7.47 21.41
CA TYR A 16 -7.56 6.70 22.48
C TYR A 16 -7.47 7.38 23.85
N PHE A 17 -6.33 8.00 24.17
CA PHE A 17 -6.12 8.71 25.44
C PHE A 17 -6.87 10.05 25.53
N GLY A 18 -7.61 10.47 24.50
CA GLY A 18 -8.48 11.66 24.55
C GLY A 18 -7.75 12.98 24.76
N SER A 19 -6.43 13.02 24.51
CA SER A 19 -5.63 14.24 24.64
C SER A 19 -5.95 15.20 23.51
N ARG A 20 -6.74 16.26 23.81
CA ARG A 20 -7.21 17.31 22.87
C ARG A 20 -6.10 18.23 22.32
N GLY A 21 -5.03 17.64 21.79
CA GLY A 21 -3.96 18.35 21.10
C GLY A 21 -4.18 18.33 19.59
N GLY A 22 -5.07 19.18 19.07
CA GLY A 22 -5.36 19.22 17.61
C GLY A 22 -4.12 19.48 16.74
N ILE A 23 -3.15 20.24 17.26
CA ILE A 23 -1.86 20.49 16.60
C ILE A 23 -1.04 19.20 16.49
N ILE A 24 -1.04 18.37 17.54
CA ILE A 24 -0.28 17.11 17.58
C ILE A 24 -0.85 16.10 16.59
N ILE A 25 -2.18 15.99 16.51
CA ILE A 25 -2.88 15.13 15.54
C ILE A 25 -2.61 15.61 14.11
N SER A 26 -2.60 16.92 13.88
CA SER A 26 -2.32 17.51 12.55
C SER A 26 -0.88 17.22 12.11
N ILE A 27 0.11 17.45 12.98
CA ILE A 27 1.52 17.16 12.69
C ILE A 27 1.71 15.65 12.42
N GLY A 28 1.09 14.80 13.24
CA GLY A 28 1.14 13.35 13.06
C GLY A 28 0.52 12.87 11.75
N THR A 29 -0.62 13.46 11.36
CA THR A 29 -1.30 13.15 10.11
C THR A 29 -0.45 13.58 8.91
N ILE A 30 0.13 14.78 8.94
CA ILE A 30 1.02 15.27 7.87
C ILE A 30 2.25 14.36 7.72
N SER A 31 2.88 13.97 8.84
CA SER A 31 4.02 13.04 8.83
C SER A 31 3.66 11.68 8.24
N THR A 32 2.49 11.15 8.61
CA THR A 32 1.96 9.89 8.07
C THR A 32 1.73 9.99 6.57
N VAL A 33 1.09 11.06 6.09
CA VAL A 33 0.81 11.28 4.66
C VAL A 33 2.11 11.42 3.86
N ALA A 34 3.09 12.19 4.36
CA ALA A 34 4.38 12.36 3.71
C ALA A 34 5.09 11.01 3.51
N THR A 35 5.11 10.18 4.54
CA THR A 35 5.77 8.86 4.46
C THR A 35 4.96 7.88 3.60
N CYS A 36 3.63 7.98 3.58
CA CYS A 36 2.77 7.16 2.73
C CYS A 36 3.01 7.43 1.23
N SER A 37 3.27 8.68 0.85
CA SER A 37 3.60 9.03 -0.54
C SER A 37 4.86 8.32 -1.05
N GLN A 38 5.87 8.16 -0.18
CA GLN A 38 7.10 7.43 -0.52
C GLN A 38 6.83 5.93 -0.69
N LEU A 39 5.95 5.35 0.13
CA LEU A 39 5.53 3.95 -0.03
C LEU A 39 4.79 3.72 -1.33
N PHE A 40 3.93 4.66 -1.73
CA PHE A 40 3.24 4.59 -3.01
C PHE A 40 4.24 4.55 -4.16
N ILE A 41 5.22 5.47 -4.18
CA ILE A 41 6.27 5.49 -5.20
C ILE A 41 7.07 4.18 -5.21
N ALA A 42 7.48 3.69 -4.03
CA ALA A 42 8.23 2.45 -3.91
C ALA A 42 7.45 1.25 -4.48
N LYS A 43 6.13 1.13 -4.21
CA LYS A 43 5.32 0.06 -4.79
C LYS A 43 5.22 0.13 -6.31
N TYR A 44 5.10 1.33 -6.88
CA TYR A 44 5.14 1.50 -8.33
C TYR A 44 6.48 1.09 -8.92
N LEU A 45 7.58 1.36 -8.22
CA LEU A 45 8.90 0.89 -8.62
C LEU A 45 8.99 -0.65 -8.58
N MET A 46 8.47 -1.29 -7.53
CA MET A 46 8.44 -2.77 -7.45
C MET A 46 7.75 -3.41 -8.65
N VAL A 47 6.66 -2.81 -9.14
CA VAL A 47 5.97 -3.30 -10.36
C VAL A 47 6.87 -3.22 -11.58
N ASN A 48 7.67 -2.16 -11.70
CA ASN A 48 8.62 -2.01 -12.80
C ASN A 48 9.75 -3.03 -12.73
N GLU A 49 10.17 -3.43 -11.53
CA GLU A 49 11.22 -4.43 -11.32
C GLU A 49 10.72 -5.87 -11.46
N LEU A 50 9.46 -6.14 -11.12
CA LEU A 50 8.91 -7.50 -11.12
C LEU A 50 8.35 -7.92 -12.48
N TYR A 51 7.85 -6.96 -13.28
CA TYR A 51 7.17 -7.26 -14.54
C TYR A 51 7.97 -6.80 -15.77
N PRO A 52 8.15 -7.68 -16.78
CA PRO A 52 8.85 -7.33 -18.01
C PRO A 52 8.04 -6.32 -18.83
N THR A 53 8.73 -5.55 -19.68
CA THR A 53 8.19 -4.40 -20.41
C THR A 53 6.91 -4.71 -21.19
N ALA A 54 6.81 -5.94 -21.71
CA ALA A 54 5.66 -6.41 -22.49
C ALA A 54 4.33 -6.47 -21.70
N VAL A 55 4.37 -6.65 -20.37
CA VAL A 55 3.17 -6.69 -19.51
C VAL A 55 3.14 -5.59 -18.46
N ARG A 56 4.20 -4.77 -18.37
CA ARG A 56 4.35 -3.70 -17.38
C ARG A 56 3.23 -2.65 -17.46
N ASN A 57 2.87 -2.21 -18.67
CA ASN A 57 1.78 -1.24 -18.85
C ASN A 57 0.43 -1.77 -18.34
N LEU A 58 0.16 -3.08 -18.54
CA LEU A 58 -1.02 -3.73 -17.99
C LEU A 58 -0.98 -3.76 -16.46
N ALA A 59 0.15 -4.20 -15.87
CA ALA A 59 0.32 -4.26 -14.43
C ALA A 59 0.15 -2.88 -13.75
N VAL A 60 0.77 -1.84 -14.31
CA VAL A 60 0.65 -0.46 -13.81
C VAL A 60 -0.80 0.04 -13.92
N SER A 61 -1.52 -0.29 -15.00
CA SER A 61 -2.93 0.08 -15.15
C SER A 61 -3.82 -0.59 -14.09
N ALA A 62 -3.55 -1.85 -13.76
CA ALA A 62 -4.28 -2.58 -12.71
C ALA A 62 -4.01 -1.97 -11.32
N VAL A 63 -2.75 -1.64 -11.01
CA VAL A 63 -2.38 -0.99 -9.74
C VAL A 63 -3.03 0.39 -9.61
N SER A 64 -3.07 1.17 -10.69
CA SER A 64 -3.75 2.47 -10.73
C SER A 64 -5.25 2.34 -10.46
N THR A 65 -5.92 1.38 -11.11
CA THR A 65 -7.34 1.12 -10.87
C THR A 65 -7.60 0.67 -9.44
N MET A 66 -6.76 -0.21 -8.88
CA MET A 66 -6.88 -0.64 -7.49
C MET A 66 -6.66 0.51 -6.50
N SER A 67 -5.73 1.42 -6.80
CA SER A 67 -5.47 2.60 -5.97
C SER A 67 -6.67 3.54 -5.93
N ARG A 68 -7.43 3.65 -7.05
CA ARG A 68 -8.68 4.43 -7.08
C ARG A 68 -9.75 3.82 -6.17
N PHE A 69 -9.90 2.50 -6.17
CA PHE A 69 -10.79 1.83 -5.21
C PHE A 69 -10.37 2.12 -3.76
N GLY A 70 -9.08 2.01 -3.45
CA GLY A 70 -8.54 2.38 -2.14
C GLY A 70 -8.89 3.81 -1.72
N ASN A 71 -8.79 4.77 -2.64
CA ASN A 71 -9.15 6.16 -2.36
C ASN A 71 -10.66 6.35 -2.11
N MET A 72 -11.52 5.66 -2.86
CA MET A 72 -12.98 5.71 -2.67
C MET A 72 -13.37 5.21 -1.27
N PHE A 73 -12.81 4.07 -0.84
CA PHE A 73 -13.08 3.53 0.50
C PHE A 73 -12.41 4.34 1.62
N SER A 74 -11.22 4.89 1.38
CA SER A 74 -10.51 5.69 2.39
C SER A 74 -11.27 6.96 2.77
N ALA A 75 -11.96 7.61 1.82
CA ALA A 75 -12.78 8.77 2.13
C ALA A 75 -13.95 8.40 3.07
N GLN A 76 -14.51 7.20 2.91
CA GLN A 76 -15.61 6.71 3.74
C GLN A 76 -15.15 6.33 5.15
N ALA A 77 -13.90 5.90 5.31
CA ALA A 77 -13.35 5.52 6.62
C ALA A 77 -13.41 6.65 7.66
N PHE A 78 -13.34 7.92 7.23
CA PHE A 78 -13.39 9.06 8.14
C PHE A 78 -14.79 9.33 8.72
N TYR A 79 -15.87 8.83 8.10
CA TYR A 79 -17.20 8.88 8.72
C TYR A 79 -17.28 8.05 10.00
N LEU A 80 -16.41 7.05 10.18
CA LEU A 80 -16.36 6.27 11.42
C LEU A 80 -15.81 7.11 12.60
N SER A 81 -15.23 8.28 12.34
CA SER A 81 -14.82 9.21 13.39
C SER A 81 -16.00 9.73 14.22
N ASP A 82 -17.23 9.69 13.68
CA ASP A 82 -18.44 10.11 14.39
C ASP A 82 -18.77 9.19 15.58
N ILE A 83 -18.32 7.93 15.54
CA ILE A 83 -18.51 6.95 16.62
C ILE A 83 -17.41 7.11 17.67
N ALA A 84 -16.15 7.10 17.23
CA ALA A 84 -15.01 7.41 18.08
C ALA A 84 -13.80 7.84 17.24
N GLU A 85 -13.08 8.85 17.73
CA GLU A 85 -11.96 9.50 17.04
C GLU A 85 -10.80 8.54 16.71
N TRP A 86 -10.61 7.47 17.48
CA TRP A 86 -9.52 6.51 17.28
C TRP A 86 -9.81 5.44 16.20
N ILE A 87 -11.08 5.16 15.89
CA ILE A 87 -11.50 4.11 14.95
C ILE A 87 -10.91 4.27 13.54
N PRO A 88 -10.97 5.46 12.89
CA PRO A 88 -10.41 5.61 11.54
C PRO A 88 -8.90 5.31 11.51
N TYR A 89 -8.15 5.73 12.54
CA TYR A 89 -6.72 5.46 12.63
C TYR A 89 -6.41 3.97 12.85
N ALA A 90 -7.20 3.28 13.68
CA ALA A 90 -7.07 1.84 13.90
C ALA A 90 -7.40 1.02 12.64
N LEU A 91 -8.40 1.45 11.87
CA LEU A 91 -8.74 0.83 10.59
C LEU A 91 -7.60 0.98 9.58
N LEU A 92 -7.06 2.20 9.42
CA LEU A 92 -5.92 2.46 8.54
C LEU A 92 -4.67 1.66 8.96
N PHE A 93 -4.40 1.57 10.26
CA PHE A 93 -3.33 0.73 10.80
C PHE A 93 -3.52 -0.74 10.43
N SER A 94 -4.73 -1.28 10.60
CA SER A 94 -5.05 -2.67 10.30
C SER A 94 -4.87 -2.99 8.80
N CYS A 95 -5.36 -2.12 7.92
CA CYS A 95 -5.16 -2.24 6.47
C CYS A 95 -3.68 -2.20 6.09
N GLN A 96 -2.91 -1.27 6.68
CA GLN A 96 -1.48 -1.16 6.42
C GLN A 96 -0.68 -2.35 6.96
N LEU A 97 -1.13 -2.95 8.08
CA LEU A 97 -0.52 -4.14 8.67
C LEU A 97 -0.74 -5.35 7.78
N TYR A 98 -1.96 -5.53 7.29
CA TYR A 98 -2.30 -6.58 6.33
C TYR A 98 -1.44 -6.48 5.06
N ASP A 99 -1.33 -5.28 4.49
CA ASP A 99 -0.49 -5.01 3.33
C ASP A 99 1.00 -5.28 3.60
N PHE A 100 1.50 -4.93 4.78
CA PHE A 100 2.85 -5.25 5.21
C PHE A 100 3.09 -6.76 5.28
N ILE A 101 2.18 -7.52 5.90
CA ILE A 101 2.30 -8.98 6.00
C ILE A 101 2.31 -9.61 4.62
N ILE A 102 1.41 -9.20 3.71
CA ILE A 102 1.38 -9.73 2.35
C ILE A 102 2.68 -9.45 1.63
N LEU A 103 3.15 -8.20 1.65
CA LEU A 103 4.37 -7.84 0.95
C LEU A 103 5.58 -8.56 1.57
N SER A 104 5.66 -8.70 2.88
CA SER A 104 6.76 -9.43 3.50
C SER A 104 6.78 -10.93 3.22
N VAL A 105 5.61 -11.58 3.03
CA VAL A 105 5.52 -13.03 2.80
C VAL A 105 5.59 -13.38 1.31
N PHE A 106 4.93 -12.60 0.46
CA PHE A 106 4.75 -12.94 -0.96
C PHE A 106 5.74 -12.25 -1.89
N LEU A 107 6.44 -11.21 -1.44
CA LEU A 107 7.40 -10.50 -2.29
C LEU A 107 8.75 -11.23 -2.25
N PRO A 108 9.17 -11.89 -3.34
CA PRO A 108 10.53 -12.40 -3.42
C PRO A 108 11.50 -11.22 -3.50
N GLU A 109 12.70 -11.38 -2.93
CA GLU A 109 13.75 -10.35 -3.02
C GLU A 109 14.09 -10.07 -4.49
N THR A 110 13.72 -8.89 -4.99
CA THR A 110 13.96 -8.47 -6.39
C THR A 110 15.36 -7.90 -6.60
N LYS A 111 16.08 -7.58 -5.52
CA LYS A 111 17.37 -6.90 -5.58
C LYS A 111 18.46 -7.82 -6.13
N GLY A 112 18.90 -7.52 -7.36
CA GLY A 112 20.05 -8.19 -8.01
C GLY A 112 19.70 -9.35 -8.93
N VAL A 113 18.41 -9.63 -9.16
CA VAL A 113 17.97 -10.59 -10.16
C VAL A 113 17.78 -9.86 -11.50
N HIS A 114 18.50 -10.28 -12.54
CA HIS A 114 18.28 -9.75 -13.89
C HIS A 114 16.88 -10.13 -14.37
N LEU A 115 16.03 -9.13 -14.58
CA LEU A 115 14.72 -9.35 -15.16
C LEU A 115 14.87 -9.65 -16.65
N GLU A 116 14.57 -10.87 -17.06
CA GLU A 116 14.50 -11.25 -18.47
C GLU A 116 13.37 -10.45 -19.15
N ASN A 117 13.73 -9.62 -20.14
CA ASN A 117 12.78 -8.74 -20.85
C ASN A 117 11.78 -9.50 -21.74
N HIS A 118 11.86 -10.82 -21.81
CA HIS A 118 11.08 -11.69 -22.68
C HIS A 118 10.08 -12.50 -21.86
N LEU A 119 8.82 -12.55 -22.31
CA LEU A 119 7.86 -13.49 -21.75
C LEU A 119 8.36 -14.93 -21.93
N PRO A 120 8.00 -15.84 -21.01
CA PRO A 120 8.34 -17.25 -21.18
C PRO A 120 7.87 -17.77 -22.55
N PRO A 121 8.67 -18.64 -23.18
CA PRO A 121 8.38 -19.18 -24.50
C PRO A 121 7.03 -19.92 -24.52
N LYS A 122 6.35 -19.93 -25.68
CA LYS A 122 4.96 -20.40 -25.82
C LYS A 122 4.68 -21.77 -25.17
N HIS A 123 5.65 -22.68 -25.18
CA HIS A 123 5.52 -24.01 -24.59
C HIS A 123 5.43 -24.02 -23.04
N LYS A 124 5.90 -22.97 -22.36
CA LYS A 124 5.77 -22.78 -20.90
C LYS A 124 4.60 -21.88 -20.49
N ARG A 125 3.81 -21.37 -21.45
CA ARG A 125 2.68 -20.49 -21.15
C ARG A 125 1.48 -21.30 -20.69
N ILE A 126 1.06 -21.09 -19.43
CA ILE A 126 -0.09 -21.76 -18.81
C ILE A 126 -1.39 -21.50 -19.60
N PHE A 127 -1.54 -20.30 -20.18
CA PHE A 127 -2.69 -19.90 -21.01
C PHE A 127 -2.42 -19.91 -22.52
N GLY A 128 -1.36 -20.58 -22.98
CA GLY A 128 -0.89 -20.53 -24.38
C GLY A 128 -1.31 -21.70 -25.28
N LYS A 129 -2.01 -22.72 -24.78
CA LYS A 129 -2.54 -23.80 -25.61
C LYS A 129 -3.83 -23.34 -26.30
N ARG A 130 -3.72 -22.49 -27.30
CA ARG A 130 -4.74 -22.41 -28.35
C ARG A 130 -4.13 -22.99 -29.62
N THR A 131 -4.77 -24.06 -30.07
CA THR A 131 -4.63 -24.72 -31.37
C THR A 131 -4.66 -23.70 -32.51
#